data_AF-A0A9E3A558-F1
#
_entry.id   AF-A0A9E3A558-F1
#
_cell.length_a   1.000
_cell.length_b   1.000
_cell.length_c   1.000
_cell.angle_alpha   90.00
_cell.angle_beta   90.00
_cell.angle_gamma   90.00
#
_symmetry.space_group_name_H-M   'P 1'
#
loop_
_entity.id
_entity.type
_entity.pdbx_description
1 polymer ?
#
loop_
_entity_poly.entity_id
_entity_poly.type
_entity_poly.pdbx_seq_one_letter_code
_entity_poly.pdbx_strand_id
1 'polypeptide(L)'
;MKLFLLLAALPIAVGAQELHVLSGGAAKSLVEPMAASFPGGEVDVQFQPMGKLFESLSQGANVDVVIVTQEMVSRLQAKPGARAIARVGIGVAVNEKAPSPDISTVEAFRKTLLAAKSIVYIDPKVGTSGKHVAEVLEKLGIASEVNAKAKLGSGGYIVEPVGKGEIELGIHQISEIMPVKGVKLVGELPRELQKYTVYVAVPIKASPAALAFIDHLTGPQARARLAQAGYTPPE
;
A
#
# COMPACT_ATOMS: atom_id res chain seq x y z
N MET A 1 5.88 -67.59 20.89
CA MET A 1 5.04 -66.73 20.03
C MET A 1 4.73 -65.46 20.81
N LYS A 2 5.48 -64.36 20.59
CA LYS A 2 5.18 -63.04 21.16
C LYS A 2 4.79 -62.12 20.01
N LEU A 3 3.52 -61.75 19.97
CA LEU A 3 2.95 -60.87 18.97
C LEU A 3 3.19 -59.42 19.42
N PHE A 4 4.04 -58.69 18.70
CA PHE A 4 4.23 -57.25 18.87
C PHE A 4 3.13 -56.53 18.08
N LEU A 5 2.23 -55.83 18.78
CA LEU A 5 1.34 -54.85 18.16
C LEU A 5 2.14 -53.57 17.88
N LEU A 6 2.35 -53.27 16.59
CA LEU A 6 2.88 -51.98 16.14
C LEU A 6 1.71 -50.99 16.07
N LEU A 7 1.67 -50.03 17.00
CA LEU A 7 0.73 -48.92 16.95
C LEU A 7 1.29 -47.88 15.96
N ALA A 8 0.79 -47.89 14.71
CA ALA A 8 1.15 -46.87 13.73
C ALA A 8 0.43 -45.56 14.10
N ALA A 9 1.20 -44.55 14.54
CA ALA A 9 0.70 -43.19 14.70
C ALA A 9 0.44 -42.61 13.30
N LEU A 10 -0.83 -42.45 12.93
CA LEU A 10 -1.23 -41.69 11.75
C LEU A 10 -0.88 -40.21 11.99
N PRO A 11 -0.20 -39.53 11.04
CA PRO A 11 0.03 -38.11 11.15
C PRO A 11 -1.33 -37.41 11.07
N ILE A 12 -1.65 -36.60 12.08
CA ILE A 12 -2.76 -35.66 11.99
C ILE A 12 -2.35 -34.66 10.91
N ALA A 13 -2.97 -34.77 9.73
CA ALA A 13 -2.94 -33.69 8.77
C ALA A 13 -3.69 -32.53 9.42
N VAL A 14 -2.94 -31.59 10.01
CA VAL A 14 -3.45 -30.25 10.30
C VAL A 14 -3.83 -29.71 8.93
N GLY A 15 -5.13 -29.72 8.61
CA GLY A 15 -5.62 -29.13 7.37
C GLY A 15 -5.10 -27.71 7.30
N ALA A 16 -4.35 -27.38 6.24
CA ALA A 16 -3.91 -26.01 6.00
C ALA A 16 -5.17 -25.14 6.00
N GLN A 17 -5.32 -24.33 7.03
CA GLN A 17 -6.49 -23.48 7.18
C GLN A 17 -6.35 -22.33 6.19
N GLU A 18 -7.24 -22.27 5.20
CA GLU A 18 -7.33 -21.14 4.28
C GLU A 18 -7.66 -19.88 5.08
N LEU A 19 -6.82 -18.85 4.94
CA LEU A 19 -6.98 -17.58 5.62
C LEU A 19 -7.54 -16.56 4.63
N HIS A 20 -8.70 -15.97 4.93
CA HIS A 20 -9.30 -14.95 4.07
C HIS A 20 -8.87 -13.55 4.52
N VAL A 21 -8.24 -12.80 3.62
CA VAL A 21 -7.71 -11.47 3.88
C VAL A 21 -8.38 -10.45 2.98
N LEU A 22 -8.91 -9.38 3.57
CA LEU A 22 -9.45 -8.25 2.82
C LEU A 22 -8.56 -7.03 2.99
N SER A 23 -7.98 -6.55 1.90
CA SER A 23 -6.96 -5.50 1.91
C SER A 23 -7.38 -4.28 1.11
N GLY A 24 -6.95 -3.11 1.57
CA GLY A 24 -6.88 -1.94 0.73
C GLY A 24 -6.06 -2.16 -0.54
N GLY A 25 -6.57 -1.68 -1.68
CA GLY A 25 -5.91 -1.82 -2.98
C GLY A 25 -4.46 -1.30 -2.99
N ALA A 26 -4.21 -0.13 -2.40
CA ALA A 26 -2.88 0.48 -2.34
C ALA A 26 -1.87 -0.25 -1.42
N ALA A 27 -2.32 -1.28 -0.69
CA ALA A 27 -1.43 -2.17 0.08
C ALA A 27 -1.05 -3.43 -0.72
N LYS A 28 -1.40 -3.53 -2.01
CA LYS A 28 -1.18 -4.74 -2.80
C LYS A 28 0.27 -5.18 -2.84
N SER A 29 1.20 -4.27 -3.13
CA SER A 29 2.64 -4.56 -3.16
C SER A 29 3.23 -4.91 -1.79
N LEU A 30 2.51 -4.61 -0.69
CA LEU A 30 2.83 -5.04 0.67
C LEU A 30 2.28 -6.44 0.97
N VAL A 31 1.02 -6.71 0.66
CA VAL A 31 0.31 -7.92 1.14
C VAL A 31 0.52 -9.12 0.22
N GLU A 32 0.39 -8.95 -1.09
CA GLU A 32 0.42 -10.06 -2.07
C GLU A 32 1.69 -10.93 -1.97
N PRO A 33 2.92 -10.38 -1.95
CA PRO A 33 4.12 -11.21 -1.82
C PRO A 33 4.26 -11.86 -0.44
N MET A 34 3.67 -11.26 0.60
CA MET A 34 3.72 -11.80 1.97
C MET A 34 2.72 -12.94 2.14
N ALA A 35 1.52 -12.81 1.57
CA ALA A 35 0.54 -13.89 1.46
C ALA A 35 1.10 -15.09 0.70
N ALA A 36 1.70 -14.87 -0.47
CA ALA A 36 2.29 -15.94 -1.29
C ALA A 36 3.46 -16.69 -0.62
N SER A 37 4.07 -16.11 0.42
CA SER A 37 5.20 -16.72 1.13
C SER A 37 4.86 -17.12 2.57
N PHE A 38 3.58 -17.09 2.94
CA PHE A 38 3.15 -17.43 4.29
C PHE A 38 3.33 -18.94 4.54
N PRO A 39 4.11 -19.35 5.57
CA PRO A 39 4.35 -20.76 5.83
C PRO A 39 3.16 -21.45 6.53
N GLY A 40 2.20 -20.68 7.06
CA GLY A 40 1.10 -21.21 7.87
C GLY A 40 -0.11 -21.73 7.09
N GLY A 41 -0.09 -21.66 5.76
CA GLY A 41 -1.19 -22.13 4.91
C GLY A 41 -1.44 -21.23 3.71
N GLU A 42 -2.54 -21.52 3.00
CA GLU A 42 -3.03 -20.70 1.90
C GLU A 42 -3.67 -19.41 2.43
N VAL A 43 -3.43 -18.30 1.73
CA VAL A 43 -3.98 -16.99 2.06
C VAL A 43 -4.71 -16.46 0.84
N ASP A 44 -6.03 -16.47 0.87
CA ASP A 44 -6.87 -15.83 -0.14
C ASP A 44 -6.94 -14.32 0.16
N VAL A 45 -6.34 -13.50 -0.71
CA VAL A 45 -6.31 -12.05 -0.54
C VAL A 45 -7.18 -11.35 -1.58
N GLN A 46 -8.16 -10.59 -1.10
CA GLN A 46 -8.96 -9.70 -1.93
C GLN A 46 -8.55 -8.24 -1.74
N PHE A 47 -8.34 -7.53 -2.84
CA PHE A 47 -7.97 -6.12 -2.84
C PHE A 47 -9.13 -5.25 -3.28
N GLN A 48 -9.49 -4.25 -2.47
CA GLN A 48 -10.60 -3.36 -2.75
C GLN A 48 -10.27 -1.90 -2.41
N PRO A 49 -10.89 -0.91 -3.08
CA PRO A 49 -10.91 0.46 -2.59
C PRO A 49 -11.49 0.51 -1.16
N MET A 50 -10.99 1.41 -0.31
CA MET A 50 -11.39 1.49 1.11
C MET A 50 -12.93 1.58 1.31
N GLY A 51 -13.63 2.34 0.47
CA GLY A 51 -15.09 2.44 0.54
C GLY A 51 -15.78 1.08 0.36
N LYS A 52 -15.43 0.36 -0.71
CA LYS A 52 -15.96 -0.98 -1.02
C LYS A 52 -15.55 -2.02 0.03
N LEU A 53 -14.35 -1.91 0.58
CA LEU A 53 -13.87 -2.77 1.66
C LEU A 53 -14.79 -2.66 2.89
N PHE A 54 -15.10 -1.44 3.33
CA PHE A 54 -15.99 -1.25 4.48
C PHE A 54 -17.44 -1.62 4.18
N GLU A 55 -17.91 -1.41 2.94
CA GLU A 55 -19.21 -1.91 2.48
C GLU A 55 -19.27 -3.44 2.60
N SER A 56 -18.26 -4.16 2.09
CA SER A 56 -18.19 -5.63 2.15
C SER A 56 -18.19 -6.14 3.59
N LEU A 57 -17.45 -5.49 4.49
CA LEU A 57 -17.47 -5.82 5.92
C LEU A 57 -18.85 -5.60 6.55
N SER A 58 -19.53 -4.50 6.21
CA SER A 58 -20.89 -4.22 6.71
C SER A 58 -21.94 -5.21 6.21
N GLN A 59 -21.71 -5.81 5.04
CA GLN A 59 -22.54 -6.86 4.44
C GLN A 59 -22.20 -8.27 4.95
N GLY A 60 -21.28 -8.39 5.91
CA GLY A 60 -20.95 -9.67 6.55
C GLY A 60 -19.90 -10.50 5.82
N ALA A 61 -18.98 -9.88 5.08
CA ALA A 61 -17.85 -10.58 4.46
C ALA A 61 -17.11 -11.47 5.49
N ASN A 62 -16.94 -12.74 5.16
CA ASN A 62 -16.25 -13.72 5.99
C ASN A 62 -14.73 -13.60 5.79
N VAL A 63 -14.07 -12.82 6.65
CA VAL A 63 -12.64 -12.55 6.55
C VAL A 63 -11.98 -12.66 7.93
N ASP A 64 -10.72 -13.10 7.95
CA ASP A 64 -9.95 -13.32 9.17
C ASP A 64 -9.10 -12.11 9.53
N VAL A 65 -8.47 -11.49 8.52
CA VAL A 65 -7.60 -10.32 8.67
C VAL A 65 -8.02 -9.24 7.68
N VAL A 66 -8.06 -7.99 8.15
CA VAL A 66 -8.28 -6.82 7.31
C VAL A 66 -7.05 -5.94 7.33
N ILE A 67 -6.61 -5.49 6.15
CA ILE A 67 -5.51 -4.54 5.99
C ILE A 67 -6.09 -3.18 5.62
N VAL A 68 -6.01 -2.22 6.54
CA VAL A 68 -6.51 -0.86 6.37
C VAL A 68 -5.43 0.17 6.69
N THR A 69 -5.70 1.45 6.42
CA THR A 69 -4.86 2.54 6.94
C THR A 69 -5.11 2.74 8.43
N GLN A 70 -4.11 3.24 9.17
CA GLN A 70 -4.22 3.56 10.60
C GLN A 70 -5.44 4.43 10.93
N GLU A 71 -5.73 5.42 10.08
CA GLU A 71 -6.90 6.31 10.22
C GLU A 71 -8.24 5.55 10.22
N MET A 72 -8.29 4.39 9.56
CA MET A 72 -9.50 3.60 9.38
C MET A 72 -9.67 2.49 10.43
N VAL A 73 -8.68 2.24 11.29
CA VAL A 73 -8.71 1.18 12.30
C VAL A 73 -9.88 1.37 13.29
N SER A 74 -10.19 2.61 13.67
CA SER A 74 -11.29 2.93 14.60
C SER A 74 -12.67 2.56 14.07
N ARG A 75 -12.82 2.35 12.75
CA ARG A 75 -14.06 1.90 12.12
C ARG A 75 -14.28 0.40 12.22
N LEU A 76 -13.29 -0.34 12.70
CA LEU A 76 -13.34 -1.79 12.88
C LEU A 76 -13.64 -2.10 14.35
N GLN A 77 -14.46 -3.12 14.62
CA GLN A 77 -14.65 -3.70 15.97
C GLN A 77 -13.44 -4.58 16.34
N ALA A 78 -12.23 -4.04 16.25
CA ALA A 78 -10.98 -4.79 16.37
C ALA A 78 -10.79 -5.36 17.78
N LYS A 79 -10.32 -6.61 17.84
CA LYS A 79 -9.86 -7.26 19.07
C LYS A 79 -8.34 -7.09 19.23
N PRO A 80 -7.75 -7.38 20.41
CA PRO A 80 -6.30 -7.37 20.58
C PRO A 80 -5.58 -8.17 19.48
N GLY A 81 -4.43 -7.65 19.01
CA GLY A 81 -3.63 -8.28 17.95
C GLY A 81 -3.44 -7.46 16.68
N ALA A 82 -4.08 -6.29 16.56
CA ALA A 82 -3.80 -5.36 15.47
C ALA A 82 -2.35 -4.86 15.53
N ARG A 83 -1.67 -4.78 14.38
CA ARG A 83 -0.29 -4.29 14.30
C ARG A 83 -0.06 -3.41 13.09
N ALA A 84 0.67 -2.33 13.31
CA ALA A 84 1.23 -1.53 12.22
C ALA A 84 2.24 -2.39 11.44
N ILE A 85 2.07 -2.44 10.13
CA ILE A 85 2.89 -3.28 9.25
C ILE A 85 4.06 -2.48 8.72
N ALA A 86 3.75 -1.37 8.06
CA ALA A 86 4.70 -0.48 7.41
C ALA A 86 4.02 0.84 7.08
N ARG A 87 4.82 1.83 6.69
CA ARG A 87 4.34 3.12 6.20
C ARG A 87 4.88 3.43 4.82
N VAL A 88 4.16 4.24 4.06
CA VAL A 88 4.56 4.72 2.72
C VAL A 88 4.38 6.22 2.60
N GLY A 89 5.37 6.89 2.03
CA GLY A 89 5.33 8.31 1.71
C GLY A 89 4.81 8.58 0.29
N ILE A 90 4.59 9.86 -0.01
CA ILE A 90 4.28 10.35 -1.35
C ILE A 90 5.58 10.83 -2.01
N GLY A 91 5.77 10.48 -3.27
CA GLY A 91 6.94 10.82 -4.05
C GLY A 91 6.61 11.39 -5.41
N VAL A 92 7.65 11.93 -6.05
CA VAL A 92 7.60 12.45 -7.43
C VAL A 92 8.30 11.47 -8.37
N ALA A 93 7.63 11.17 -9.46
CA ALA A 93 8.08 10.30 -10.53
C ALA A 93 8.39 11.11 -11.79
N VAL A 94 9.46 10.73 -12.49
CA VAL A 94 9.78 11.18 -13.86
C VAL A 94 10.08 9.99 -14.73
N ASN A 95 10.11 10.19 -16.05
CA ASN A 95 10.67 9.20 -16.96
C ASN A 95 12.12 8.87 -16.57
N GLU A 96 12.51 7.60 -16.60
CA GLU A 96 13.86 7.15 -16.19
C GLU A 96 14.99 7.88 -16.93
N LYS A 97 14.73 8.29 -18.18
CA LYS A 97 15.67 9.00 -19.06
C LYS A 97 15.66 10.51 -18.88
N ALA A 98 14.66 11.08 -18.20
CA ALA A 98 14.56 12.52 -17.96
C ALA A 98 15.49 12.96 -16.81
N PRO A 99 15.96 14.21 -16.77
CA PRO A 99 16.66 14.73 -15.60
C PRO A 99 15.74 14.74 -14.37
N SER A 100 16.30 14.54 -13.19
CA SER A 100 15.56 14.67 -11.93
C SER A 100 15.42 16.16 -11.56
N PRO A 101 14.19 16.70 -11.45
CA PRO A 101 14.00 18.08 -11.02
C PRO A 101 14.36 18.24 -9.54
N ASP A 102 14.61 19.48 -9.12
CA ASP A 102 14.82 19.81 -7.71
C ASP A 102 13.48 19.90 -6.98
N ILE A 103 13.33 19.06 -5.96
CA ILE A 103 12.18 19.03 -5.05
C ILE A 103 12.62 19.07 -3.57
N SER A 104 13.88 19.47 -3.32
CA SER A 104 14.51 19.40 -1.99
C SER A 104 13.89 20.31 -0.94
N THR A 105 13.21 21.37 -1.39
CA THR A 105 12.52 22.35 -0.53
C THR A 105 11.10 22.58 -1.02
N VAL A 106 10.25 23.15 -0.16
CA VAL A 106 8.89 23.56 -0.53
C VAL A 106 8.88 24.52 -1.73
N GLU A 107 9.82 25.47 -1.78
CA GLU A 107 9.94 26.42 -2.88
C GLU A 107 10.39 25.74 -4.18
N ALA A 108 11.41 24.88 -4.12
CA ALA A 108 11.88 24.11 -5.27
C ALA A 108 10.78 23.20 -5.82
N PHE A 109 10.07 22.49 -4.94
CA PHE A 109 8.92 21.67 -5.32
C PHE A 109 7.82 22.52 -5.99
N ARG A 110 7.43 23.66 -5.40
CA ARG A 110 6.44 24.58 -6.00
C ARG A 110 6.86 25.02 -7.40
N LYS A 111 8.12 25.45 -7.57
CA LYS A 111 8.68 25.87 -8.86
C LYS A 111 8.67 24.72 -9.88
N THR A 112 9.04 23.51 -9.45
CA THR A 112 9.01 22.31 -10.28
C THR A 112 7.59 22.02 -10.79
N LEU A 113 6.57 22.06 -9.91
CA LEU A 113 5.19 21.85 -10.33
C LEU A 113 4.68 22.93 -11.30
N LEU A 114 5.05 24.19 -11.08
CA LEU A 114 4.69 25.29 -11.96
C LEU A 114 5.39 25.23 -13.33
N ALA A 115 6.63 24.74 -13.37
CA ALA A 115 7.40 24.63 -14.61
C ALA A 115 7.02 23.41 -15.47
N ALA A 116 6.53 22.33 -14.85
CA ALA A 116 6.15 21.11 -15.56
C ALA A 116 5.07 21.36 -16.62
N LYS A 117 5.12 20.67 -17.75
CA LYS A 117 4.16 20.79 -18.85
C LYS A 117 2.93 19.91 -18.66
N SER A 118 3.09 18.77 -17.99
CA SER A 118 2.00 17.83 -17.71
C SER A 118 2.28 17.07 -16.41
N ILE A 119 1.23 16.88 -15.61
CA ILE A 119 1.30 16.22 -14.31
C ILE A 119 0.25 15.12 -14.26
N VAL A 120 0.52 14.01 -13.57
CA VAL A 120 -0.48 13.01 -13.20
C VAL A 120 -0.48 12.74 -11.71
N TYR A 121 -1.66 12.69 -11.11
CA TYR A 121 -1.86 12.18 -9.76
C TYR A 121 -3.22 11.47 -9.67
N ILE A 122 -3.42 10.60 -8.67
CA ILE A 122 -4.69 9.87 -8.50
C ILE A 122 -5.82 10.86 -8.17
N ASP A 123 -7.02 10.63 -8.70
CA ASP A 123 -8.22 11.43 -8.43
C ASP A 123 -8.46 11.53 -6.91
N PRO A 124 -8.57 12.74 -6.33
CA PRO A 124 -8.88 12.97 -4.93
C PRO A 124 -10.14 12.26 -4.41
N LYS A 125 -11.11 11.97 -5.29
CA LYS A 125 -12.34 11.24 -4.95
C LYS A 125 -12.14 9.74 -4.82
N VAL A 126 -11.04 9.21 -5.36
CA VAL A 126 -10.77 7.77 -5.44
C VAL A 126 -9.62 7.37 -4.51
N GLY A 127 -8.53 8.14 -4.47
CA GLY A 127 -7.30 7.76 -3.80
C GLY A 127 -6.88 8.72 -2.69
N THR A 128 -6.40 8.15 -1.57
CA THR A 128 -5.97 8.92 -0.39
C THR A 128 -4.78 9.83 -0.67
N SER A 129 -3.80 9.39 -1.48
CA SER A 129 -2.68 10.26 -1.86
C SER A 129 -3.12 11.41 -2.77
N GLY A 130 -4.15 11.21 -3.58
CA GLY A 130 -4.69 12.23 -4.48
C GLY A 130 -5.34 13.36 -3.70
N LYS A 131 -6.11 13.00 -2.67
CA LYS A 131 -6.68 13.95 -1.71
C LYS A 131 -5.58 14.80 -1.07
N HIS A 132 -4.52 14.17 -0.58
CA HIS A 132 -3.39 14.88 0.03
C HIS A 132 -2.66 15.78 -0.97
N VAL A 133 -2.41 15.31 -2.21
CA VAL A 133 -1.79 16.12 -3.26
C VAL A 133 -2.64 17.36 -3.56
N ALA A 134 -3.95 17.22 -3.70
CA ALA A 134 -4.85 18.36 -3.91
C ALA A 134 -4.76 19.38 -2.75
N GLU A 135 -4.78 18.92 -1.50
CA GLU A 135 -4.62 19.77 -0.31
C GLU A 135 -3.26 20.50 -0.29
N VAL A 136 -2.18 19.83 -0.71
CA VAL A 136 -0.85 20.45 -0.87
C VAL A 136 -0.86 21.54 -1.94
N LEU A 137 -1.50 21.29 -3.09
CA LEU A 137 -1.59 22.28 -4.17
C LEU A 137 -2.36 23.54 -3.73
N GLU A 138 -3.43 23.37 -2.97
CA GLU A 138 -4.19 24.48 -2.37
C GLU A 138 -3.33 25.25 -1.36
N LYS A 139 -2.64 24.54 -0.46
CA LYS A 139 -1.73 25.16 0.53
C LYS A 139 -0.61 25.98 -0.13
N LEU A 140 -0.13 25.55 -1.29
CA LEU A 140 0.90 26.26 -2.06
C LEU A 140 0.36 27.38 -2.95
N GLY A 141 -0.98 27.53 -3.03
CA GLY A 141 -1.65 28.52 -3.87
C GLY A 141 -1.39 28.33 -5.36
N ILE A 142 -1.27 27.07 -5.82
CA ILE A 142 -0.97 26.74 -7.24
C ILE A 142 -1.94 25.69 -7.81
N ALA A 143 -3.05 25.44 -7.13
CA ALA A 143 -4.00 24.40 -7.52
C ALA A 143 -4.58 24.64 -8.91
N SER A 144 -4.95 25.87 -9.25
CA SER A 144 -5.51 26.19 -10.56
C SER A 144 -4.50 25.93 -11.68
N GLU A 145 -3.27 26.44 -11.53
CA GLU A 145 -2.21 26.34 -12.53
C GLU A 145 -1.73 24.90 -12.73
N VAL A 146 -1.66 24.12 -11.66
CA VAL A 146 -1.30 22.70 -11.75
C VAL A 146 -2.45 21.87 -12.32
N ASN A 147 -3.68 22.09 -11.87
CA ASN A 147 -4.83 21.31 -12.35
C ASN A 147 -5.16 21.58 -13.82
N ALA A 148 -4.85 22.77 -14.34
CA ALA A 148 -4.98 23.09 -15.77
C ALA A 148 -4.13 22.17 -16.69
N LYS A 149 -3.10 21.53 -16.13
CA LYS A 149 -2.18 20.62 -16.84
C LYS A 149 -2.06 19.25 -16.17
N ALA A 150 -2.94 18.95 -15.22
CA ALA A 150 -2.97 17.67 -14.53
C ALA A 150 -3.96 16.72 -15.19
N LYS A 151 -3.57 15.45 -15.31
CA LYS A 151 -4.47 14.33 -15.57
C LYS A 151 -4.74 13.61 -14.26
N LEU A 152 -6.01 13.37 -13.94
CA LEU A 152 -6.40 12.56 -12.80
C LEU A 152 -6.49 11.09 -13.21
N GLY A 153 -5.75 10.23 -12.51
CA GLY A 153 -5.87 8.78 -12.66
C GLY A 153 -6.98 8.22 -11.77
N SER A 154 -7.60 7.10 -12.13
CA SER A 154 -8.71 6.51 -11.36
C SER A 154 -8.51 5.02 -11.03
N GLY A 155 -7.37 4.43 -11.37
CA GLY A 155 -7.04 3.03 -11.09
C GLY A 155 -5.75 2.59 -11.77
N GLY A 156 -5.29 1.38 -11.43
CA GLY A 156 -4.01 0.85 -11.89
C GLY A 156 -2.80 1.70 -11.47
N TYR A 157 -1.67 1.50 -12.12
CA TYR A 157 -0.49 2.33 -11.91
C TYR A 157 -0.61 3.65 -12.68
N ILE A 158 -1.12 4.68 -12.01
CA ILE A 158 -1.43 5.97 -12.64
C ILE A 158 -0.22 6.71 -13.21
N VAL A 159 1.00 6.35 -12.78
CA VAL A 159 2.25 6.93 -13.29
C VAL A 159 2.80 6.20 -14.54
N GLU A 160 2.12 5.18 -15.06
CA GLU A 160 2.50 4.52 -16.32
C GLU A 160 2.73 5.48 -17.51
N PRO A 161 1.89 6.51 -17.74
CA PRO A 161 2.13 7.48 -18.82
C PRO A 161 3.45 8.25 -18.66
N VAL A 162 3.96 8.41 -17.43
CA VAL A 162 5.27 9.01 -17.16
C VAL A 162 6.39 8.10 -17.69
N GLY A 163 6.28 6.80 -17.45
CA GLY A 163 7.22 5.80 -17.96
C GLY A 163 7.26 5.74 -19.48
N LYS A 164 6.13 6.02 -20.13
CA LYS A 164 6.00 6.13 -21.59
C LYS A 164 6.49 7.47 -22.16
N GLY A 165 6.74 8.46 -21.31
CA GLY A 165 7.14 9.82 -21.72
C GLY A 165 5.97 10.68 -22.21
N GLU A 166 4.73 10.24 -21.97
CA GLU A 166 3.50 10.98 -22.34
C GLU A 166 3.17 12.08 -21.32
N ILE A 167 3.58 11.89 -20.07
CA ILE A 167 3.42 12.85 -18.96
C ILE A 167 4.78 13.13 -18.33
N GLU A 168 5.06 14.39 -18.02
CA GLU A 168 6.38 14.81 -17.51
C GLU A 168 6.58 14.40 -16.04
N LEU A 169 5.58 14.62 -15.20
CA LEU A 169 5.65 14.33 -13.76
C LEU A 169 4.49 13.46 -13.27
N GLY A 170 4.79 12.50 -12.42
CA GLY A 170 3.82 11.76 -11.64
C GLY A 170 3.96 12.07 -10.16
N ILE A 171 2.86 12.13 -9.42
CA ILE A 171 2.87 12.26 -7.96
C ILE A 171 1.97 11.18 -7.37
N HIS A 172 2.54 10.27 -6.60
CA HIS A 172 1.79 9.16 -6.00
C HIS A 172 2.50 8.58 -4.77
N GLN A 173 1.90 7.57 -4.14
CA GLN A 173 2.61 6.79 -3.12
C GLN A 173 3.81 6.11 -3.75
N ILE A 174 4.94 6.09 -3.03
CA ILE A 174 6.19 5.52 -3.55
C ILE A 174 6.01 4.04 -3.94
N SER A 175 5.21 3.29 -3.18
CA SER A 175 4.90 1.89 -3.47
C SER A 175 4.15 1.66 -4.79
N GLU A 176 3.51 2.70 -5.32
CA GLU A 176 2.80 2.68 -6.61
C GLU A 176 3.63 3.32 -7.74
N ILE A 177 4.81 3.86 -7.41
CA ILE A 177 5.80 4.39 -8.37
C ILE A 177 6.84 3.33 -8.68
N MET A 178 7.42 2.73 -7.63
CA MET A 178 8.53 1.77 -7.73
C MET A 178 8.30 0.59 -8.68
N PRO A 179 7.08 0.01 -8.81
CA PRO A 179 6.83 -1.12 -9.71
C PRO A 179 6.75 -0.72 -11.20
N VAL A 180 6.68 0.57 -11.52
CA VAL A 180 6.32 1.04 -12.86
C VAL A 180 7.54 1.12 -13.76
N LYS A 181 7.53 0.36 -14.84
CA LYS A 181 8.60 0.35 -15.85
C LYS A 181 8.76 1.72 -16.51
N GLY A 182 10.01 2.13 -16.72
CA GLY A 182 10.35 3.38 -17.41
C GLY A 182 10.24 4.63 -16.53
N VAL A 183 9.87 4.47 -15.25
CA VAL A 183 9.79 5.54 -14.27
C VAL A 183 10.99 5.45 -13.32
N LYS A 184 11.50 6.60 -12.89
CA LYS A 184 12.36 6.68 -11.70
C LYS A 184 11.73 7.61 -10.67
N LEU A 185 11.92 7.25 -9.40
CA LEU A 185 11.61 8.09 -8.26
C LEU A 185 12.63 9.24 -8.18
N VAL A 186 12.15 10.48 -8.21
CA VAL A 186 12.96 11.68 -7.97
C VAL A 186 13.31 11.79 -6.49
N GLY A 187 12.31 11.55 -5.64
CA GLY A 187 12.41 11.63 -4.19
C GLY A 187 11.03 11.77 -3.55
N GLU A 188 11.04 11.84 -2.22
CA GLU A 188 9.86 12.16 -1.42
C GLU A 188 9.46 13.64 -1.56
N LEU A 189 8.19 13.94 -1.28
CA LEU A 189 7.79 15.33 -1.06
C LEU A 189 8.60 15.97 0.08
N PRO A 190 8.82 17.30 0.05
CA PRO A 190 9.36 18.03 1.20
C PRO A 190 8.65 17.64 2.50
N ARG A 191 9.40 17.52 3.60
CA ARG A 191 8.89 17.00 4.88
C ARG A 191 7.65 17.76 5.36
N GLU A 192 7.58 19.07 5.13
CA GLU A 192 6.49 19.97 5.51
C GLU A 192 5.21 19.76 4.70
N LEU A 193 5.30 19.03 3.58
CA LEU A 193 4.20 18.68 2.68
C LEU A 193 3.94 17.17 2.65
N GLN A 194 4.74 16.36 3.33
CA GLN A 194 4.65 14.92 3.28
C GLN A 194 3.47 14.39 4.10
N LYS A 195 2.88 13.28 3.65
CA LYS A 195 1.99 12.44 4.45
C LYS A 195 2.40 10.99 4.32
N TYR A 196 2.75 10.39 5.46
CA TYR A 196 2.96 8.95 5.53
C TYR A 196 1.64 8.24 5.80
N THR A 197 1.31 7.25 4.97
CA THR A 197 0.20 6.34 5.20
C THR A 197 0.74 5.11 5.92
N VAL A 198 0.28 4.87 7.15
CA VAL A 198 0.58 3.64 7.91
C VAL A 198 -0.49 2.61 7.60
N TYR A 199 -0.07 1.42 7.16
CA TYR A 199 -0.95 0.26 7.00
C TYR A 199 -0.93 -0.62 8.23
N VAL A 200 -2.11 -1.07 8.64
CA VAL A 200 -2.34 -1.85 9.86
C VAL A 200 -3.03 -3.14 9.47
N ALA A 201 -2.50 -4.26 9.95
CA ALA A 201 -3.20 -5.54 9.90
C ALA A 201 -4.06 -5.68 11.14
N VAL A 202 -5.35 -5.95 10.95
CA VAL A 202 -6.34 -6.05 12.02
C VAL A 202 -7.01 -7.41 11.95
N PRO A 203 -6.91 -8.25 13.00
CA PRO A 203 -7.66 -9.50 13.03
C PRO A 203 -9.14 -9.22 13.33
N ILE A 204 -10.05 -9.77 12.52
CA ILE A 204 -11.50 -9.78 12.83
C ILE A 204 -11.77 -10.77 13.95
N LYS A 205 -11.10 -11.93 13.90
CA LYS A 205 -10.99 -12.90 14.99
C LYS A 205 -9.50 -13.18 15.21
N ALA A 206 -9.04 -13.04 16.45
CA ALA A 206 -7.65 -13.30 16.83
C ALA A 206 -7.37 -14.81 16.91
N SER A 207 -7.59 -15.54 15.81
CA SER A 207 -7.22 -16.94 15.69
C SER A 207 -5.70 -17.08 15.63
N PRO A 208 -5.14 -18.24 16.03
CA PRO A 208 -3.70 -18.48 15.91
C PRO A 208 -3.18 -18.26 14.48
N ALA A 209 -3.93 -18.67 13.45
CA ALA A 209 -3.56 -18.48 12.05
C ALA A 209 -3.53 -16.99 11.65
N ALA A 210 -4.54 -16.21 12.04
CA ALA A 210 -4.59 -14.78 11.77
C ALA A 210 -3.43 -14.04 12.44
N LEU A 211 -3.13 -14.36 13.71
CA LEU A 211 -2.01 -13.76 14.43
C LEU A 211 -0.66 -14.16 13.81
N ALA A 212 -0.48 -15.43 13.41
CA ALA A 212 0.73 -15.88 12.73
C ALA A 212 0.93 -15.18 11.37
N PHE A 213 -0.14 -14.90 10.63
CA PHE A 213 -0.03 -14.11 9.41
C PHE A 213 0.35 -12.65 9.68
N ILE A 214 -0.20 -12.05 10.73
CA ILE A 214 0.20 -10.69 11.17
C ILE A 214 1.66 -10.66 11.64
N ASP A 215 2.13 -11.70 12.32
CA ASP A 215 3.55 -11.88 12.66
C ASP A 215 4.41 -11.95 11.39
N HIS A 216 3.97 -12.73 10.40
CA HIS A 216 4.66 -12.85 9.11
C HIS A 216 4.75 -11.51 8.37
N LEU A 217 3.67 -10.72 8.35
CA LEU A 217 3.64 -9.37 7.78
C LEU A 217 4.58 -8.38 8.48
N THR A 218 4.88 -8.61 9.76
CA THR A 218 5.69 -7.71 10.59
C THR A 218 7.11 -8.21 10.85
N GLY A 219 7.42 -9.43 10.41
CA GLY A 219 8.70 -10.10 10.64
C GLY A 219 9.87 -9.58 9.79
N PRO A 220 11.11 -10.01 10.08
CA PRO A 220 12.32 -9.53 9.40
C PRO A 220 12.32 -9.74 7.88
N GLN A 221 11.78 -10.87 7.40
CA GLN A 221 11.67 -11.15 5.96
C GLN A 221 10.74 -10.13 5.26
N ALA A 222 9.67 -9.72 5.93
CA ALA A 222 8.79 -8.68 5.43
C ALA A 222 9.53 -7.35 5.31
N ARG A 223 10.32 -6.96 6.31
CA ARG A 223 11.05 -5.68 6.32
C ARG A 223 11.89 -5.48 5.07
N ALA A 224 12.67 -6.48 4.66
CA ALA A 224 13.52 -6.40 3.47
C ALA A 224 12.70 -6.25 2.17
N ARG A 225 11.64 -7.04 2.01
CA ARG A 225 10.77 -6.96 0.82
C ARG A 225 9.99 -5.64 0.75
N LEU A 226 9.47 -5.20 1.88
CA LEU A 226 8.72 -3.95 1.98
C LEU A 226 9.59 -2.74 1.68
N ALA A 227 10.86 -2.76 2.09
CA ALA A 227 11.83 -1.73 1.71
C ALA A 227 12.04 -1.67 0.18
N GLN A 228 12.14 -2.82 -0.49
CA GLN A 228 12.25 -2.88 -1.97
C GLN A 228 10.99 -2.34 -2.66
N ALA A 229 9.82 -2.50 -2.04
CA ALA A 229 8.55 -1.94 -2.50
C ALA A 229 8.31 -0.49 -2.06
N GLY A 230 9.31 0.21 -1.49
CA GLY A 230 9.19 1.63 -1.13
C GLY A 230 8.46 1.92 0.19
N TYR A 231 8.27 0.90 1.02
CA TYR A 231 7.75 1.07 2.38
C TYR A 231 8.89 1.19 3.40
N THR A 232 8.62 1.90 4.49
CA THR A 232 9.51 1.98 5.66
C THR A 232 8.83 1.39 6.90
N PRO A 233 9.59 1.04 7.95
CA PRO A 233 8.99 0.61 9.22
C PRO A 233 7.95 1.62 9.73
N PRO A 234 6.88 1.15 10.40
CA PRO A 234 5.98 2.05 11.10
C PRO A 234 6.73 2.70 12.27
N GLU A 235 6.38 3.96 12.60
CA GLU A 235 6.93 4.69 13.76
C GLU A 235 6.42 4.12 15.10
#